data_AF-A0A314YR57-F1
#
_entry.id   AF-A0A314YR57-F1
#
_cell.length_a   1.000
_cell.length_b   1.000
_cell.length_c   1.000
_cell.angle_alpha   90.00
_cell.angle_beta   90.00
_cell.angle_gamma   90.00
#
_symmetry.space_group_name_H-M   'P 1'
#
loop_
_entity.id
_entity.type
_entity.pdbx_description
1 polymer ?
#
loop_
_entity_poly.entity_id
_entity_poly.type
_entity_poly.pdbx_seq_one_letter_code
_entity_poly.pdbx_strand_id
1 'polypeptide(L)'
;MKVIDFNRGEEDVNLVVYMKRVMKEERLMDVVDPVIKEGASKLDLETMKALGFLAASCLDEQRQNRPSMKEVADEIEYMIGIVTSDVPAS
;
A
#
# COMPACT_ATOMS: atom_id res chain seq x y z
N MET A 1 7.87 -8.76 -8.14
CA MET A 1 7.42 -9.07 -6.77
C MET A 1 7.35 -10.58 -6.58
N LYS A 2 8.15 -11.19 -5.69
CA LYS A 2 8.01 -12.61 -5.32
C LYS A 2 7.28 -12.69 -3.98
N VAL A 3 6.26 -13.55 -3.87
CA VAL A 3 5.47 -13.72 -2.62
C VAL A 3 6.33 -14.24 -1.46
N ILE A 4 7.39 -14.98 -1.82
CA ILE A 4 8.40 -15.51 -0.92
C ILE A 4 9.75 -14.98 -1.42
N ASP A 5 10.49 -14.26 -0.58
CA ASP A 5 11.79 -13.67 -0.92
C ASP A 5 12.85 -14.09 0.09
N PHE A 6 13.63 -15.11 -0.27
CA PHE A 6 14.69 -15.68 0.57
C PHE A 6 15.92 -14.78 0.73
N ASN A 7 15.97 -13.63 0.05
CA ASN A 7 17.03 -12.64 0.27
C ASN A 7 16.76 -11.76 1.50
N ARG A 8 15.57 -11.87 2.10
CA ARG A 8 15.19 -11.17 3.33
C ARG A 8 15.57 -12.04 4.54
N GLY A 9 15.73 -11.43 5.72
CA GLY A 9 15.95 -12.18 6.95
C GLY A 9 14.86 -13.25 7.14
N GLU A 10 15.17 -14.34 7.85
CA GLU A 10 14.28 -15.51 7.96
C GLU A 10 12.84 -15.15 8.40
N GLU A 11 12.68 -14.09 9.19
CA GLU A 11 11.39 -13.60 9.68
C GLU A 11 10.56 -12.81 8.63
N ASP A 12 11.19 -12.37 7.54
CA ASP A 12 10.63 -11.46 6.52
C ASP A 12 10.43 -12.09 5.15
N VAL A 13 10.70 -13.40 5.05
CA VAL A 13 10.53 -14.17 3.83
C VAL A 13 9.07 -14.10 3.35
N ASN A 14 8.11 -14.02 4.29
CA ASN A 14 6.70 -13.81 4.00
C ASN A 14 6.38 -12.31 3.89
N LEU A 15 5.95 -11.88 2.70
CA LEU A 15 5.62 -10.47 2.45
C LEU A 15 4.51 -9.90 3.35
N VAL A 16 3.55 -10.71 3.78
CA VAL A 16 2.47 -10.27 4.67
C VAL A 16 3.01 -9.94 6.05
N VAL A 17 3.89 -10.79 6.59
CA VAL A 17 4.55 -10.56 7.88
C VAL A 17 5.43 -9.31 7.81
N TYR A 18 6.24 -9.22 6.74
CA TYR A 18 7.07 -8.05 6.49
C TYR A 18 6.26 -6.76 6.39
N MET A 19 5.19 -6.74 5.58
CA MET A 19 4.32 -5.58 5.39
C MET A 19 3.69 -5.14 6.72
N LYS A 20 3.16 -6.07 7.51
CA LYS A 20 2.59 -5.75 8.83
C LYS A 20 3.61 -5.08 9.75
N ARG A 21 4.85 -5.58 9.78
CA ARG A 21 5.93 -4.98 10.57
C ARG A 21 6.26 -3.57 10.08
N VAL A 22 6.45 -3.40 8.77
CA VAL A 22 6.74 -2.10 8.15
C VAL A 22 5.64 -1.07 8.45
N MET A 23 4.37 -1.48 8.39
CA MET A 23 3.23 -0.62 8.71
C MET A 23 3.21 -0.23 10.19
N LYS A 24 3.51 -1.17 11.09
CA LYS A 24 3.63 -0.91 12.54
C LYS A 24 4.77 0.05 12.87
N GLU A 25 5.86 -0.02 12.10
CA GLU A 25 7.02 0.87 12.23
C GLU A 25 6.84 2.21 11.52
N GLU A 26 5.69 2.46 10.86
CA GLU A 26 5.43 3.67 10.05
C GLU A 26 6.43 3.87 8.90
N ARG A 27 7.00 2.78 8.39
CA ARG A 27 8.09 2.77 7.40
C ARG A 27 7.66 2.39 5.99
N LEU A 28 6.37 2.52 5.67
CA LEU A 28 5.82 2.13 4.37
C LEU A 28 6.60 2.74 3.21
N MET A 29 6.91 4.03 3.26
CA MET A 29 7.61 4.72 2.17
C MET A 29 9.06 4.27 1.98
N ASP A 30 9.68 3.64 2.98
CA ASP A 30 11.03 3.09 2.86
C ASP A 30 11.05 1.86 1.94
N VAL A 31 9.94 1.13 1.88
CA VAL A 31 9.86 -0.18 1.21
C VAL A 31 9.11 -0.14 -0.12
N VAL A 32 8.43 0.97 -0.43
CA VAL A 32 7.89 1.21 -1.77
C VAL A 32 9.03 1.21 -2.79
N ASP A 33 8.80 0.56 -3.92
CA ASP A 33 9.76 0.47 -5.02
C ASP A 33 10.25 1.88 -5.42
N PRO A 34 11.58 2.15 -5.39
CA PRO A 34 12.14 3.43 -5.78
C PRO A 34 11.71 3.90 -7.16
N VAL A 35 11.51 2.98 -8.12
CA VAL A 35 11.09 3.30 -9.49
C VAL A 35 9.73 3.99 -9.53
N ILE A 36 8.87 3.72 -8.55
CA ILE A 36 7.53 4.32 -8.46
C ILE A 36 7.58 5.64 -7.67
N LYS A 37 8.55 5.79 -6.75
CA LYS A 37 8.74 7.03 -5.97
C LYS A 37 9.47 8.12 -6.77
N GLU A 38 10.31 7.75 -7.71
CA GLU A 38 11.08 8.70 -8.50
C GLU A 38 10.15 9.54 -9.39
N GLY A 39 10.20 10.86 -9.24
CA GLY A 39 9.32 11.79 -9.96
C GLY A 39 7.87 11.85 -9.46
N ALA A 40 7.53 11.10 -8.40
CA ALA A 40 6.21 11.13 -7.79
C ALA A 40 5.90 12.49 -7.17
N SER A 41 4.71 13.01 -7.44
CA SER A 41 4.20 14.22 -6.78
C SER A 41 3.93 13.95 -5.30
N LYS A 42 3.72 15.02 -4.52
CA LYS A 42 3.26 14.87 -3.14
C LYS A 42 1.94 14.09 -3.06
N LEU A 43 1.03 14.31 -4.01
CA LEU A 43 -0.25 13.61 -4.06
C LEU A 43 -0.06 12.12 -4.34
N ASP A 44 0.85 11.76 -5.25
CA ASP A 44 1.18 10.36 -5.54
C ASP A 44 1.72 9.66 -4.29
N LEU A 45 2.65 10.30 -3.56
CA LEU A 45 3.22 9.73 -2.33
C LEU A 45 2.16 9.55 -1.23
N GLU A 46 1.23 10.49 -1.07
CA GLU A 46 0.14 10.34 -0.10
C GLU A 46 -0.87 9.27 -0.55
N THR A 47 -1.12 9.13 -1.85
CA THR A 47 -1.96 8.07 -2.41
C THR A 47 -1.33 6.69 -2.23
N MET A 48 -0.01 6.57 -2.39
CA MET A 48 0.72 5.33 -2.09
C MET A 48 0.57 4.94 -0.61
N LYS A 49 0.62 5.90 0.31
CA LYS A 49 0.39 5.64 1.74
C LYS A 49 -1.04 5.16 1.99
N ALA A 50 -2.04 5.86 1.45
CA ALA A 50 -3.45 5.49 1.59
C ALA A 50 -3.71 4.07 1.07
N LEU A 51 -3.18 3.74 -0.11
CA LEU A 51 -3.30 2.40 -0.69
C LEU A 51 -2.61 1.33 0.17
N GLY A 52 -1.46 1.65 0.76
CA GLY A 52 -0.77 0.76 1.71
C GLY A 52 -1.56 0.51 3.00
N PHE A 53 -2.24 1.53 3.55
CA PHE A 53 -3.15 1.36 4.69
C PHE A 53 -4.35 0.50 4.34
N LEU A 54 -4.96 0.71 3.16
CA LEU A 54 -6.04 -0.16 2.67
C LEU A 54 -5.57 -1.61 2.55
N ALA A 55 -4.40 -1.83 1.94
CA ALA A 55 -3.81 -3.16 1.82
C ALA A 55 -3.54 -3.82 3.19
N ALA A 56 -3.10 -3.06 4.20
CA ALA A 56 -2.92 -3.57 5.55
C ALA A 56 -4.26 -4.00 6.19
N SER A 57 -5.34 -3.24 5.98
CA SER A 57 -6.68 -3.61 6.47
C SER A 57 -7.21 -4.90 5.86
N CYS A 58 -6.92 -5.15 4.57
CA CYS A 58 -7.25 -6.40 3.88
C CYS A 58 -6.54 -7.63 4.51
N LEU A 59 -5.40 -7.41 5.17
CA LEU A 59 -4.54 -8.43 5.75
C LEU A 59 -4.74 -8.60 7.27
N ASP A 60 -5.80 -8.01 7.83
CA ASP A 60 -6.12 -8.14 9.25
C ASP A 60 -6.30 -9.63 9.65
N GLU A 61 -5.80 -9.98 10.83
CA GLU A 61 -5.87 -11.34 11.38
C GLU A 61 -7.31 -11.71 11.74
N GLN A 62 -8.06 -10.72 12.22
CA GLN A 62 -9.47 -10.82 12.53
C GLN A 62 -10.28 -10.61 11.25
N ARG A 63 -10.96 -11.67 10.81
CA ARG A 63 -11.76 -11.64 9.57
C ARG A 63 -12.82 -10.54 9.58
N GLN A 64 -13.41 -10.25 10.73
CA GLN A 64 -14.43 -9.21 10.89
C GLN A 64 -13.90 -7.78 10.74
N ASN A 65 -12.58 -7.57 10.82
CA ASN A 65 -11.96 -6.26 10.63
C ASN A 65 -11.56 -6.03 9.16
N ARG A 66 -11.60 -7.08 8.32
CA ARG A 66 -11.27 -6.94 6.91
C ARG A 66 -12.41 -6.22 6.20
N PRO A 67 -12.10 -5.25 5.33
CA PRO A 67 -13.11 -4.67 4.47
C PRO A 67 -13.67 -5.72 3.52
N SER A 68 -14.93 -5.55 3.14
CA SER A 68 -15.51 -6.24 1.99
C SER A 68 -14.82 -5.81 0.70
N MET A 69 -14.85 -6.67 -0.33
CA MET A 69 -14.30 -6.29 -1.64
C MET A 69 -15.02 -5.09 -2.26
N LYS A 70 -16.28 -4.83 -1.87
CA LYS A 70 -16.99 -3.62 -2.28
C LYS A 70 -16.34 -2.38 -1.66
N GLU A 71 -16.11 -2.38 -0.35
CA GLU A 71 -15.44 -1.26 0.34
C GLU A 71 -14.02 -1.04 -0.21
N VAL A 72 -13.28 -2.11 -0.50
CA VAL A 72 -11.96 -2.01 -1.16
C VAL A 72 -12.05 -1.35 -2.53
N ALA A 73 -13.02 -1.74 -3.35
CA ALA A 73 -13.20 -1.16 -4.69
C ALA A 73 -13.61 0.32 -4.61
N ASP A 74 -14.57 0.64 -3.75
CA ASP A 74 -15.07 2.00 -3.54
C ASP A 74 -13.91 2.94 -3.08
N GLU A 75 -13.04 2.48 -2.16
CA GLU A 75 -11.90 3.26 -1.66
C GLU A 75 -10.82 3.46 -2.75
N ILE A 76 -10.54 2.44 -3.56
CA ILE A 76 -9.60 2.56 -4.69
C ILE A 76 -10.14 3.55 -5.73
N GLU A 77 -11.42 3.48 -6.07
CA GLU A 77 -12.05 4.40 -7.01
C GLU A 77 -12.01 5.84 -6.49
N TYR A 78 -12.23 6.03 -5.19
CA TYR A 78 -12.10 7.33 -4.54
C TYR A 78 -10.67 7.90 -4.66
N MET A 79 -9.64 7.10 -4.34
CA MET A 79 -8.24 7.51 -4.49
C MET A 79 -7.89 7.89 -5.93
N ILE A 80 -8.35 7.11 -6.92
CA ILE A 80 -8.17 7.41 -8.34
C ILE A 80 -8.85 8.73 -8.71
N GLY A 81 -10.06 8.98 -8.20
CA GLY A 81 -10.78 10.23 -8.41
C GLY A 81 -10.01 11.45 -7.93
N ILE A 82 -9.33 11.35 -6.78
CA ILE A 82 -8.48 12.44 -6.26
C ILE A 82 -7.28 12.66 -7.19
N VAL A 83 -6.53 11.61 -7.51
CA VAL A 83 -5.32 11.71 -8.35
C VAL A 83 -5.65 12.29 -9.73
N THR A 84 -6.72 11.83 -10.35
CA THR A 84 -7.13 12.29 -11.68
C THR A 84 -7.66 13.72 -11.69
N SER A 85 -8.18 14.22 -10.57
CA SER A 85 -8.66 15.60 -10.44
C SER A 85 -7.51 16.62 -10.28
N ASP A 86 -6.33 16.18 -9.84
CA ASP A 86 -5.14 17.02 -9.65
C ASP A 86 -4.29 17.14 -10.93
N VAL A 87 -4.56 16.33 -11.95
CA VAL A 87 -3.91 16.44 -13.27
C VAL A 87 -4.50 17.66 -13.99
N PRO A 88 -3.71 18.71 -14.27
CA PRO A 88 -4.17 19.80 -15.12
C PRO A 88 -4.51 19.20 -16.50
N ALA A 89 -5.70 19.49 -17.01
CA ALA A 89 -6.04 19.21 -18.40
C ALA A 89 -4.92 19.76 -19.29
N SER A 90 -4.19 18.85 -19.93
CA SER A 90 -3.10 19.17 -20.85
C SER A 90 -3.63 19.85 -22.10
#